data_AF-A0A7G7BE63-F1
#
_entry.id   AF-A0A7G7BE63-F1
#
_cell.length_a   1.000
_cell.length_b   1.000
_cell.length_c   1.000
_cell.angle_alpha   90.00
_cell.angle_beta   90.00
_cell.angle_gamma   90.00
#
_symmetry.space_group_name_H-M   'P 1'
#
loop_
_entity.id
_entity.type
_entity.pdbx_description
1 polymer ?
#
loop_
_entity_poly.entity_id
_entity_poly.type
_entity_poly.pdbx_seq_one_letter_code
_entity_poly.pdbx_strand_id
1 'polypeptide(L)' 'MPAAGEHPLQESSLPFDSPQDLEDVAESIIEQLPAGTYPHLTEMITDHALRPGYAYANEFAPGLDLILDGLERSLRAR' A
#
# COMPACT_ATOMS: atom_id res chain seq x y z
N MET A 1 -1.89 0.05 25.79
CA MET A 1 -1.86 -1.01 24.76
C MET A 1 -2.70 -0.51 23.60
N PRO A 2 -2.12 -0.14 22.44
CA PRO A 2 -2.94 0.34 21.35
C PRO A 2 -3.72 -0.83 20.74
N ALA A 3 -4.95 -0.53 20.31
CA ALA A 3 -5.91 -1.47 19.79
C ALA A 3 -5.44 -2.03 18.44
N ALA A 4 -4.99 -3.29 18.44
CA ALA A 4 -5.02 -4.12 17.26
C ALA A 4 -6.49 -4.49 17.01
N GLY A 5 -7.13 -3.93 15.99
CA GLY A 5 -8.57 -4.16 15.84
C GLY A 5 -9.28 -3.81 14.53
N GLU A 6 -8.66 -3.15 13.54
CA GLU A 6 -9.45 -2.63 12.40
C GLU A 6 -8.97 -3.07 11.01
N HIS A 7 -7.74 -3.60 10.87
CA HIS A 7 -7.16 -3.98 9.57
C HIS A 7 -6.58 -5.41 9.41
N PRO A 8 -6.88 -6.41 10.27
CA PRO A 8 -6.20 -7.72 10.19
C PRO A 8 -6.51 -8.49 8.89
N LEU A 9 -7.67 -8.28 8.27
CA LEU A 9 -8.03 -9.00 7.04
C LEU A 9 -7.17 -8.57 5.84
N GLN A 10 -6.91 -7.28 5.68
CA GLN A 10 -6.07 -6.78 4.59
C GLN A 10 -4.62 -7.15 4.80
N GLU A 11 -4.11 -7.02 6.03
CA GLU A 11 -2.76 -7.48 6.38
C GLU A 11 -2.59 -8.98 6.13
N SER A 12 -3.59 -9.81 6.48
CA SER A 12 -3.55 -11.26 6.21
C SER A 12 -3.62 -11.66 4.74
N SER A 13 -3.96 -10.72 3.84
CA SER A 13 -4.02 -10.96 2.40
C SER A 13 -2.73 -10.56 1.68
N LEU A 14 -1.78 -9.94 2.38
CA LEU A 14 -0.47 -9.61 1.83
C LEU A 14 0.38 -10.87 1.69
N PRO A 15 1.19 -11.00 0.62
CA PRO A 15 2.03 -12.17 0.40
C PRO A 15 3.32 -12.17 1.24
N PHE A 16 3.39 -11.38 2.32
CA PHE A 16 4.57 -11.21 3.18
C PHE A 16 4.14 -10.86 4.61
N ASP A 17 4.90 -11.35 5.60
CA ASP A 17 4.62 -11.14 7.03
C ASP A 17 5.72 -10.31 7.74
N SER A 18 6.82 -10.00 7.04
CA SER A 18 7.93 -9.21 7.58
C SER A 18 8.51 -8.22 6.55
N PRO A 19 9.24 -7.19 7.00
CA PRO A 19 9.94 -6.27 6.10
C PRO A 19 10.95 -6.96 5.18
N GLN A 20 11.62 -8.02 5.65
CA GLN A 20 12.53 -8.82 4.83
C GLN A 20 11.79 -9.58 3.74
N ASP A 21 10.65 -10.20 4.05
CA ASP A 21 9.84 -10.91 3.04
C ASP A 21 9.30 -9.93 1.98
N LEU A 22 8.99 -8.69 2.39
CA LEU A 22 8.59 -7.62 1.48
C LEU A 22 9.74 -7.21 0.53
N GLU A 23 10.97 -7.11 1.03
CA GLU A 23 12.17 -6.85 0.22
C GLU A 23 12.35 -7.93 -0.86
N ASP A 24 12.27 -9.20 -0.48
CA ASP A 24 12.40 -10.34 -1.40
C ASP A 24 11.30 -10.36 -2.48
N VAL A 25 10.05 -10.08 -2.08
CA VAL A 25 8.91 -10.01 -3.02
C VAL A 25 9.07 -8.82 -3.98
N ALA A 26 9.49 -7.66 -3.46
CA ALA A 26 9.71 -6.46 -4.27
C ALA A 26 10.84 -6.64 -5.28
N GLU A 27 11.95 -7.28 -4.88
CA GLU A 27 13.06 -7.60 -5.78
C GLU A 27 12.61 -8.53 -6.91
N SER A 28 11.89 -9.61 -6.57
CA SER A 28 11.32 -10.55 -7.55
C SER A 28 10.38 -9.87 -8.55
N ILE A 29 9.59 -8.89 -8.10
CA ILE A 29 8.71 -8.10 -8.98
C ILE A 29 9.55 -7.22 -9.91
N ILE A 30 10.55 -6.51 -9.39
CA ILE A 30 11.42 -5.62 -10.18
C ILE A 30 12.18 -6.39 -11.25
N GLU A 31 12.72 -7.57 -10.92
CA GLU A 31 13.45 -8.42 -11.87
C GLU A 31 12.59 -8.87 -13.05
N GLN A 32 11.28 -9.05 -12.83
CA GLN A 32 10.33 -9.46 -13.86
C GLN A 32 9.73 -8.29 -14.63
N LEU A 33 9.87 -7.05 -14.14
CA LEU A 33 9.34 -5.86 -14.80
C LEU A 33 10.19 -5.48 -16.02
N PRO A 34 9.59 -5.33 -17.21
CA PRO A 34 10.32 -4.83 -18.37
C PRO A 34 10.88 -3.42 -18.10
N ALA A 35 12.20 -3.30 -18.17
CA ALA A 35 12.91 -2.06 -17.85
C ALA A 35 12.34 -0.87 -18.65
N GLY A 36 12.08 0.25 -17.95
CA GLY A 36 11.58 1.49 -18.55
C GLY A 36 10.10 1.48 -18.96
N THR A 37 9.37 0.36 -18.79
CA THR A 37 7.95 0.28 -19.18
C THR A 37 7.02 0.84 -18.10
N TYR A 38 7.41 0.70 -16.83
CA TYR A 38 6.58 1.10 -15.69
C TYR A 38 7.36 2.02 -14.72
N PRO A 39 7.79 3.21 -15.17
CA PRO A 39 8.67 4.09 -14.38
C PRO A 39 8.08 4.47 -13.02
N HIS A 40 6.78 4.78 -12.96
CA HIS A 40 6.11 5.14 -11.71
C HIS A 40 5.90 3.95 -10.77
N LEU A 41 5.78 2.73 -11.31
CA LEU A 41 5.69 1.54 -10.48
C LEU A 41 7.04 1.23 -9.86
N THR A 42 8.13 1.34 -10.64
CA THR A 42 9.49 1.20 -10.11
C THR A 42 9.74 2.22 -9.00
N GLU A 43 9.41 3.49 -9.22
CA GLU A 43 9.50 4.55 -8.20
C GLU A 43 8.68 4.23 -6.94
N MET A 44 7.43 3.78 -7.09
CA MET A 44 6.61 3.38 -5.94
C MET A 44 7.25 2.27 -5.12
N ILE A 45 7.83 1.25 -5.77
CA ILE A 45 8.46 0.13 -5.07
C ILE A 45 9.73 0.59 -4.36
N THR A 46 10.64 1.27 -5.07
CA THR A 46 11.96 1.64 -4.52
C THR A 46 11.88 2.77 -3.51
N ASP A 47 11.02 3.75 -3.75
CA ASP A 47 11.05 5.01 -3.00
C ASP A 47 9.98 5.07 -1.93
N HIS A 48 8.97 4.19 -1.95
CA HIS A 48 7.88 4.18 -0.97
C HIS A 48 7.73 2.83 -0.27
N ALA A 49 7.47 1.74 -1.02
CA ALA A 49 7.16 0.43 -0.42
C ALA A 49 8.34 -0.15 0.39
N LEU A 50 9.57 0.02 -0.09
CA LEU A 50 10.79 -0.48 0.57
C LEU A 50 11.37 0.48 1.61
N ARG A 51 10.72 1.62 1.89
CA ARG A 51 11.24 2.54 2.90
C ARG A 51 11.12 1.96 4.32
N PRO A 52 12.16 2.10 5.15
CA PRO A 52 12.06 1.75 6.56
C PRO A 52 10.90 2.47 7.25
N GLY A 53 10.07 1.73 7.97
CA GLY A 53 8.91 2.29 8.69
C GLY A 53 7.66 2.49 7.83
N TYR A 54 7.68 2.06 6.56
CA TYR A 54 6.45 1.94 5.78
C TYR A 54 5.55 0.86 6.40
N ALA A 55 4.32 1.23 6.73
CA ALA A 55 3.34 0.31 7.28
C ALA A 55 2.07 0.42 6.46
N TYR A 56 1.74 -0.64 5.72
CA TYR A 56 0.53 -0.73 4.88
C TYR A 56 -0.75 -0.45 5.67
N ALA A 57 -0.76 -0.79 6.95
CA ALA A 57 -1.86 -0.46 7.88
C ALA A 57 -2.18 1.04 7.93
N ASN A 58 -1.16 1.90 7.76
CA ASN A 58 -1.31 3.35 7.83
C ASN A 58 -1.94 3.95 6.56
N GLU A 59 -2.06 3.18 5.47
CA GLU A 59 -2.68 3.66 4.23
C GLU A 59 -4.21 3.56 4.25
N PHE A 60 -4.77 2.70 5.09
CA PHE A 60 -6.21 2.42 5.09
C PHE A 60 -7.03 3.67 5.45
N ALA A 61 -6.71 4.33 6.57
CA ALA A 61 -7.48 5.48 7.03
C ALA A 61 -7.45 6.64 6.02
N PRO A 62 -6.29 7.09 5.50
CA PRO A 62 -6.23 8.09 4.43
C PRO A 62 -7.01 7.69 3.16
N GLY A 63 -6.95 6.41 2.77
CA GLY A 63 -7.68 5.89 1.61
C GLY A 63 -9.20 5.89 1.82
N LEU A 64 -9.65 5.52 3.02
CA LEU A 64 -11.06 5.54 3.38
C LEU A 64 -11.60 6.98 3.40
N ASP A 65 -10.87 7.92 4.00
CA ASP A 65 -11.23 9.33 4.02
C ASP A 65 -11.40 9.87 2.59
N LEU A 66 -10.46 9.57 1.69
CA LEU A 66 -10.53 9.96 0.28
C LEU A 66 -11.81 9.46 -0.41
N ILE A 67 -12.20 8.21 -0.16
CA ILE A 67 -13.42 7.60 -0.72
C ILE A 67 -14.66 8.28 -0.16
N LEU A 68 -14.75 8.43 1.16
CA LEU A 68 -15.90 9.03 1.84
C LEU A 68 -16.10 10.49 1.40
N ASP A 69 -15.02 11.26 1.32
CA ASP A 69 -15.01 12.62 0.79
C ASP A 69 -15.52 12.69 -0.65
N GLY A 70 -15.11 11.73 -1.50
CA GLY A 70 -15.58 11.62 -2.88
C GLY A 70 -17.09 11.35 -2.98
N LEU A 71 -17.60 10.45 -2.12
CA LEU A 71 -19.02 10.14 -2.04
C LEU A 71 -19.83 11.34 -1.53
N GLU A 72 -19.35 12.03 -0.50
CA GLU A 72 -20.01 13.22 0.04
C GLU A 72 -20.13 14.33 -1.00
N ARG A 73 -19.04 14.63 -1.73
CA ARG A 73 -19.08 15.61 -2.83
C ARG A 73 -20.08 15.23 -3.91
N SER A 74 -20.14 13.95 -4.25
CA SER A 74 -21.06 13.43 -5.28
C SER A 74 -22.53 13.54 -4.85
N LEU A 75 -22.82 13.34 -3.55
CA LEU A 75 -24.16 13.53 -2.99
C LEU A 75 -24.57 15.00 -2.91
N ARG A 76 -23.63 15.90 -2.62
CA ARG A 76 -23.88 17.35 -2.55
C ARG A 76 -24.05 18.01 -3.91
N ALA A 77 -23.48 17.42 -4.96
CA ALA A 77 -23.61 17.88 -6.35
C ALA A 77 -24.92 17.43 -7.03
N ARG A 78 -25.79 16.70 -6.32
CA ARG A 78 -27.09 16.23 -6.78
C ARG A 78 -28.22 17.15 -6.35
#